data_AF-A0A925VSC1-F1
#
_entry.id   AF-A0A925VSC1-F1
#
_cell.length_a   1.000
_cell.length_b   1.000
_cell.length_c   1.000
_cell.angle_alpha   90.00
_cell.angle_beta   90.00
_cell.angle_gamma   90.00
#
_symmetry.space_group_name_H-M   'P 1'
#
loop_
_entity.id
_entity.type
_entity.pdbx_description
1 polymer ?
#
loop_
_entity_poly.entity_id
_entity_poly.type
_entity_poly.pdbx_seq_one_letter_code
_entity_poly.pdbx_strand_id
1 'polypeptide(L)'
;MTDPFPTYRIGHFLNQPANPTEFEMLRFEHTPELDIVDPHRHAFYSVLWTDAGRSWQAIDGVEYELRAGTLFFISPGQLHFFEEYEHLRGGSVL
;
A
#
# COMPACT_ATOMS: atom_id res chain seq x y z
N MET A 1 -9.94 12.81 21.05
CA MET A 1 -8.55 12.47 20.69
C MET A 1 -8.47 12.47 19.18
N THR A 2 -7.48 13.13 18.59
CA THR A 2 -7.20 13.07 17.15
C THR A 2 -6.67 11.66 16.83
N ASP A 3 -7.18 11.03 15.76
CA ASP A 3 -6.64 9.75 15.27
C ASP A 3 -5.18 9.98 14.86
N PRO A 4 -4.20 9.24 15.43
CA PRO A 4 -2.80 9.44 15.12
C PRO A 4 -2.39 8.92 13.74
N PHE A 5 -3.25 8.18 13.05
CA PHE A 5 -2.92 7.49 11.81
C PHE A 5 -3.58 8.16 10.60
N PRO A 6 -2.81 8.58 9.59
CA PRO A 6 -3.35 9.27 8.42
C PRO A 6 -4.21 8.34 7.56
N THR A 7 -5.17 8.93 6.83
CA THR A 7 -5.95 8.25 5.79
C THR A 7 -5.64 8.88 4.44
N TYR A 8 -5.11 8.08 3.51
CA TYR A 8 -4.71 8.52 2.19
C TYR A 8 -5.73 8.17 1.11
N ARG A 9 -5.67 8.94 0.01
CA ARG A 9 -6.39 8.71 -1.26
C ARG A 9 -5.38 8.39 -2.36
N ILE A 10 -5.81 7.78 -3.46
CA ILE A 10 -4.94 7.38 -4.60
C ILE A 10 -3.99 8.51 -5.02
N GLY A 11 -4.48 9.74 -5.13
CA GLY A 11 -3.66 10.90 -5.50
C GLY A 11 -2.41 11.13 -4.63
N HIS A 12 -2.40 10.72 -3.35
CA HIS A 12 -1.20 10.83 -2.50
C HIS A 12 -0.07 9.91 -2.97
N PHE A 13 -0.41 8.71 -3.47
CA PHE A 13 0.54 7.76 -4.06
C PHE A 13 1.04 8.19 -5.45
N LEU A 14 0.42 9.22 -6.02
CA LEU A 14 0.83 9.88 -7.26
C LEU A 14 1.59 11.19 -7.00
N ASN A 15 1.85 11.55 -5.74
CA ASN A 15 2.33 12.86 -5.31
C ASN A 15 1.47 14.03 -5.86
N GLN A 16 0.16 13.77 -6.05
CA GLN A 16 -0.86 14.68 -6.56
C GLN A 16 -2.15 14.52 -5.73
N PRO A 17 -2.20 15.01 -4.48
CA PRO A 17 -3.28 14.69 -3.54
C PRO A 17 -4.69 15.13 -3.99
N ALA A 18 -4.78 16.11 -4.89
CA ALA A 18 -6.04 16.57 -5.47
C ALA A 18 -6.48 15.80 -6.74
N ASN A 19 -5.67 14.83 -7.20
CA ASN A 19 -5.97 14.06 -8.40
C ASN A 19 -7.19 13.14 -8.17
N PRO A 20 -8.27 13.26 -8.99
CA PRO A 20 -9.50 12.51 -8.83
C PRO A 20 -9.46 11.10 -9.46
N THR A 21 -8.28 10.57 -9.82
CA THR A 21 -8.12 9.21 -10.37
C THR A 21 -8.96 8.17 -9.63
N GLU A 22 -9.68 7.33 -10.39
CA GLU A 22 -10.54 6.27 -9.85
C GLU A 22 -9.77 5.02 -9.45
N PHE A 23 -8.69 4.69 -10.19
CA PHE A 23 -7.76 3.63 -9.87
C PHE A 23 -6.38 3.89 -10.49
N GLU A 24 -5.33 3.35 -9.89
CA GLU A 24 -3.97 3.39 -10.43
C GLU A 24 -3.27 2.02 -10.32
N MET A 25 -2.44 1.67 -11.29
CA MET A 25 -1.60 0.47 -11.21
C MET A 25 -0.13 0.85 -11.06
N LEU A 26 0.46 0.50 -9.92
CA LEU A 26 1.86 0.79 -9.62
C LEU A 26 2.69 -0.49 -9.63
N ARG A 27 3.95 -0.38 -10.08
CA ARG A 27 4.95 -1.45 -9.97
C ARG A 27 5.94 -1.05 -8.89
N PHE A 28 6.20 -1.91 -7.91
CA PHE A 28 7.11 -1.59 -6.79
C PHE A 28 8.50 -1.17 -7.30
N GLU A 29 9.00 -1.87 -8.30
CA GLU A 29 10.29 -1.62 -8.96
C GLU A 29 10.37 -0.30 -9.74
N HIS A 30 9.25 0.41 -9.94
CA HIS A 30 9.20 1.72 -10.58
C HIS A 30 8.50 2.78 -9.71
N THR A 31 8.19 2.46 -8.45
CA THR A 31 7.48 3.38 -7.55
C THR A 31 8.49 4.40 -7.03
N PRO A 32 8.25 5.72 -7.22
CA PRO A 32 9.12 6.74 -6.64
C PRO A 32 9.01 6.73 -5.11
N GLU A 33 9.92 7.43 -4.44
CA GLU A 33 9.76 7.72 -3.02
C GLU A 33 8.42 8.45 -2.78
N LEU A 34 7.63 7.95 -1.83
CA LEU A 34 6.32 8.48 -1.50
C LEU A 34 6.37 9.23 -0.16
N ASP A 35 5.70 10.37 -0.10
CA ASP A 35 5.52 11.12 1.16
C ASP A 35 4.33 10.55 1.95
N ILE A 36 4.47 9.30 2.40
CA ILE A 36 3.46 8.53 3.12
C ILE A 36 4.04 8.06 4.45
N VAL A 37 3.28 8.29 5.52
CA VAL A 37 3.67 7.93 6.88
C VAL A 37 2.99 6.63 7.26
N ASP A 38 3.78 5.62 7.62
CA ASP A 38 3.29 4.37 8.17
C ASP A 38 3.14 4.41 9.71
N PRO A 39 2.19 3.65 10.29
CA PRO A 39 1.11 2.94 9.61
C PRO A 39 -0.03 3.88 9.20
N HIS A 40 -0.77 3.51 8.16
CA HIS A 40 -1.82 4.34 7.57
C HIS A 40 -3.05 3.56 7.13
N ARG A 41 -4.08 4.31 6.70
CA ARG A 41 -5.31 3.79 6.08
C ARG A 41 -5.46 4.31 4.67
N HIS A 42 -6.26 3.60 3.87
CA HIS A 42 -6.75 4.09 2.58
C HIS A 42 -8.23 4.45 2.66
N ALA A 43 -8.65 5.40 1.83
CA ALA A 43 -10.06 5.69 1.55
C ALA A 43 -10.61 4.88 0.35
N PHE A 44 -9.87 3.85 -0.09
CA PHE A 44 -10.11 3.04 -1.28
C PHE A 44 -9.72 1.57 -1.02
N TYR A 45 -10.06 0.68 -1.95
CA TYR A 45 -9.64 -0.73 -1.90
C TYR A 45 -8.29 -0.89 -2.59
N SER A 46 -7.35 -1.58 -1.96
CA SER A 46 -6.06 -1.89 -2.59
C SER A 46 -5.89 -3.39 -2.80
N VAL A 47 -5.30 -3.75 -3.94
CA VAL A 47 -4.78 -5.09 -4.22
C VAL A 47 -3.26 -5.00 -4.31
N LEU A 48 -2.53 -5.90 -3.66
CA LEU A 48 -1.07 -6.01 -3.79
C LEU A 48 -0.72 -7.42 -4.24
N TRP A 49 0.23 -7.57 -5.15
CA TRP A 49 0.72 -8.88 -5.57
C TRP A 49 2.24 -8.92 -5.60
N THR A 50 2.79 -10.10 -5.33
CA THR A 50 4.24 -10.34 -5.32
C THR A 50 4.61 -11.36 -6.38
N ASP A 51 5.36 -10.92 -7.39
CA ASP A 51 5.96 -11.77 -8.42
C ASP A 51 7.24 -12.44 -7.91
N ALA A 52 8.07 -11.72 -7.14
CA ALA A 52 9.29 -12.23 -6.53
C ALA A 52 9.69 -11.40 -5.29
N GLY A 53 10.59 -11.97 -4.47
CA GLY A 53 11.05 -11.35 -3.22
C GLY A 53 10.30 -11.87 -2.00
N ARG A 54 10.62 -11.29 -0.83
CA ARG A 54 10.00 -11.60 0.46
C ARG A 54 9.91 -10.33 1.30
N SER A 55 8.78 -10.12 1.97
CA SER A 55 8.57 -9.00 2.90
C SER A 55 7.39 -9.30 3.83
N TRP A 56 6.93 -8.31 4.61
CA TRP A 56 5.81 -8.42 5.54
C TRP A 56 4.83 -7.24 5.37
N GLN A 57 3.54 -7.57 5.52
CA GLN A 57 2.45 -6.60 5.62
C GLN A 57 1.73 -6.86 6.94
N ALA A 58 1.52 -5.82 7.74
CA ALA A 58 0.63 -5.89 8.89
C ALA A 58 -0.70 -5.23 8.54
N ILE A 59 -1.84 -5.90 8.75
CA ILE A 59 -3.19 -5.34 8.54
C ILE A 59 -3.98 -5.55 9.84
N ASP A 60 -4.46 -4.46 10.42
CA ASP A 60 -5.21 -4.42 11.69
C ASP A 60 -4.50 -5.20 12.83
N GLY A 61 -3.16 -5.13 12.84
CA GLY A 61 -2.30 -5.79 13.83
C GLY A 61 -2.01 -7.27 13.56
N VAL A 62 -2.47 -7.83 12.44
CA VAL A 62 -2.12 -9.19 12.00
C VAL A 62 -1.04 -9.11 10.94
N GLU A 63 0.07 -9.82 11.15
CA GLU A 63 1.20 -9.88 10.23
C GLU A 63 1.03 -11.01 9.21
N TYR A 64 1.36 -10.69 7.96
CA TYR A 64 1.32 -11.60 6.84
C TYR A 64 2.62 -11.54 6.06
N GLU A 65 3.16 -12.71 5.72
CA GLU A 65 4.33 -12.82 4.86
C GLU A 65 3.93 -12.60 3.39
N LEU A 66 4.62 -11.68 2.72
CA LEU A 66 4.61 -11.59 1.26
C LEU A 66 5.74 -12.46 0.70
N ARG A 67 5.38 -13.35 -0.23
CA ARG A 67 6.31 -14.15 -1.04
C ARG A 67 5.77 -14.29 -2.45
N ALA A 68 6.60 -14.76 -3.39
CA ALA A 68 6.18 -15.00 -4.76
C ALA A 68 4.84 -15.78 -4.84
N GLY A 69 3.89 -15.27 -5.64
CA GLY A 69 2.55 -15.83 -5.79
C GLY A 69 1.54 -15.41 -4.71
N THR A 70 1.91 -14.50 -3.82
CA THR A 70 0.98 -13.95 -2.79
C THR A 70 0.20 -12.77 -3.35
N LEU A 71 -1.07 -12.66 -2.95
CA LEU A 71 -1.96 -11.55 -3.26
C LEU A 71 -2.70 -11.13 -1.98
N PHE A 72 -2.74 -9.83 -1.70
CA PHE A 72 -3.51 -9.23 -0.62
C PHE A 72 -4.58 -8.30 -1.14
N PHE A 73 -5.66 -8.19 -0.37
CA PHE A 73 -6.74 -7.24 -0.55
C PHE A 73 -6.92 -6.44 0.74
N ILE A 74 -6.79 -5.12 0.66
CA ILE A 74 -6.93 -4.19 1.78
C ILE A 74 -8.19 -3.37 1.55
N SER A 75 -9.10 -3.40 2.51
CA SER A 75 -10.34 -2.63 2.47
C SER A 75 -10.14 -1.20 2.97
N PRO A 76 -10.96 -0.24 2.52
CA PRO A 76 -10.95 1.12 3.05
C PRO A 76 -11.04 1.13 4.58
N GLY A 77 -10.21 1.94 5.22
CA GLY A 77 -10.20 2.12 6.67
C GLY A 77 -9.41 1.07 7.47
N GLN A 78 -8.88 0.02 6.84
CA GLN A 78 -7.97 -0.91 7.51
C GLN A 78 -6.61 -0.25 7.75
N LEU A 79 -6.12 -0.32 8.99
CA LEU A 79 -4.80 0.21 9.35
C LEU A 79 -3.76 -0.80 8.89
N HIS A 80 -2.79 -0.37 8.10
CA HIS A 80 -1.71 -1.25 7.68
C HIS A 80 -0.38 -0.52 7.57
N PHE A 81 0.70 -1.31 7.53
CA PHE A 81 2.00 -0.85 7.08
C PHE A 81 2.75 -1.98 6.38
N PHE A 82 3.60 -1.57 5.46
CA PHE A 82 4.48 -2.43 4.69
C PHE A 82 5.89 -2.31 5.27
N GLU A 83 6.58 -3.42 5.56
CA GLU A 83 7.91 -3.34 6.17
C GLU A 83 8.96 -2.77 5.19
N GLU A 84 9.14 -3.40 4.03
CA GLU A 84 10.04 -2.91 2.97
C GLU A 84 9.62 -3.45 1.60
N TYR A 85 9.45 -2.60 0.59
CA TYR A 85 9.00 -3.00 -0.75
C TYR A 85 10.11 -3.01 -1.82
N GLU A 86 11.28 -2.41 -1.55
CA GLU A 86 12.34 -2.22 -2.56
C GLU A 86 12.90 -3.53 -3.12
N HIS A 87 12.83 -4.61 -2.34
CA HIS A 87 13.30 -5.93 -2.74
C HIS A 87 12.21 -6.79 -3.38
N LEU A 88 10.98 -6.27 -3.52
CA LEU A 88 9.88 -6.97 -4.15
C LEU A 88 9.79 -6.65 -5.63
N ARG A 89 9.49 -7.67 -6.43
CA ARG A 89 8.89 -7.49 -7.75
C ARG A 89 7.43 -7.82 -7.67
N GLY A 90 6.60 -7.02 -8.32
CA GLY A 90 5.16 -7.05 -8.13
C GLY A 90 4.56 -5.66 -8.30
N GLY A 91 3.40 -5.45 -7.72
CA GLY A 91 2.75 -4.16 -7.78
C GLY A 91 1.50 -4.08 -6.94
N SER A 92 0.80 -2.97 -7.13
CA SER A 92 -0.48 -2.70 -6.51
C SER A 92 -1.49 -2.12 -7.51
N VAL A 93 -2.76 -2.41 -7.23
CA VAL A 93 -3.89 -1.62 -7.73
C VAL A 93 -4.35 -0.78 -6.55
N LEU A 94 -4.41 0.54 -6.75
CA LEU A 94 -4.92 1.53 -5.82
C LEU A 94 -6.28 2.04 -6.31
#